data_AF-A0A6C0E7I2-F1
#
_entry.id   AF-A0A6C0E7I2-F1
#
_cell.length_a   1.000
_cell.length_b   1.000
_cell.length_c   1.000
_cell.angle_alpha   90.00
_cell.angle_beta   90.00
_cell.angle_gamma   90.00
#
_symmetry.space_group_name_H-M   'P 1'
#
loop_
_entity.id
_entity.type
_entity.pdbx_description
1 polymer ?
#
loop_
_entity_poly.entity_id
_entity_poly.type
_entity_poly.pdbx_seq_one_letter_code
_entity_poly.pdbx_strand_id
1 'polypeptide(L)'
;MLYCYACNFKTNSKFNFDRHNQTKKHEEKIKTTNALTINKKNICPGCGKYFNSTGGNYYNHLRKCHIDLSQHQEINNLKSETKIKELEHQLELERMKSSFQQVLNNKELNYLSQKHELELELVSNKNTQHTQHTSNSNNFNQQINITGDNQFITNKKDILNVHFNKVIDIDTFTNNYKNGYGLTFDESRILLENCKMSGIKSCAPNLTCFLKRSYVRQYKDIYGTEPEPNEIVLPFILNDSGLRRHYEKTNEGWNSTTSMDNIHKFIVISNDLVFNAHKQYIPISAYEKITVSNSLLRLNNYESLIANSKKELTMQ
;
A
#
# COMPACT_ATOMS: atom_id res chain seq x y z
N MET A 1 30.63 16.91 -22.05
CA MET A 1 31.46 15.70 -22.22
C MET A 1 31.06 14.70 -21.16
N LEU A 2 30.83 13.44 -21.53
CA LEU A 2 30.41 12.35 -20.65
C LEU A 2 31.59 11.38 -20.45
N TYR A 3 31.75 10.89 -19.22
CA TYR A 3 32.90 10.08 -18.82
C TYR A 3 32.49 8.89 -17.94
N CYS A 4 33.03 7.72 -18.24
CA CYS A 4 32.83 6.49 -17.47
C CYS A 4 34.12 6.15 -16.72
N TYR A 5 34.09 6.30 -15.40
CA TYR A 5 35.23 6.04 -14.51
C TYR A 5 35.64 4.56 -14.43
N ALA A 6 34.70 3.63 -14.57
CA ALA A 6 35.00 2.19 -14.56
C ALA A 6 35.78 1.72 -15.83
N CYS A 7 35.63 2.45 -16.93
CA CYS A 7 36.23 2.08 -18.22
C CYS A 7 37.25 3.10 -18.77
N ASN A 8 37.43 4.25 -18.12
CA ASN A 8 38.11 5.44 -18.63
C ASN A 8 37.61 5.92 -20.02
N PHE A 9 36.34 5.63 -20.35
CA PHE A 9 35.74 5.96 -21.64
C PHE A 9 35.19 7.40 -21.64
N LYS A 10 35.50 8.18 -22.68
CA LYS A 10 35.03 9.57 -22.86
C LYS A 10 34.27 9.74 -24.18
N THR A 11 33.16 10.46 -24.17
CA THR A 11 32.42 10.82 -25.40
C THR A 11 31.63 12.12 -25.22
N ASN A 12 31.28 12.78 -26.32
CA ASN A 12 30.40 13.96 -26.31
C ASN A 12 28.94 13.63 -26.66
N SER A 13 28.65 12.41 -27.14
CA SER A 13 27.29 11.99 -27.51
C SER A 13 26.67 11.13 -26.41
N LYS A 14 25.48 11.53 -25.94
CA LYS A 14 24.70 10.78 -24.95
C LYS A 14 24.35 9.37 -25.44
N PHE A 15 23.91 9.23 -26.68
CA PHE A 15 23.62 7.93 -27.30
C PHE A 15 24.81 6.96 -27.25
N ASN A 16 26.03 7.45 -27.51
CA ASN A 16 27.24 6.63 -27.43
C ASN A 16 27.64 6.28 -25.99
N PHE A 17 27.29 7.12 -25.01
CA PHE A 17 27.51 6.86 -23.60
C PHE A 17 26.53 5.82 -23.04
N ASP A 18 25.25 5.96 -23.36
CA ASP A 18 24.20 5.02 -22.94
C ASP A 18 24.45 3.63 -23.56
N ARG A 19 24.83 3.57 -24.85
CA ARG A 19 25.25 2.33 -25.52
C ARG A 19 26.53 1.73 -24.90
N HIS A 20 27.49 2.54 -24.44
CA HIS A 20 28.69 2.04 -23.76
C HIS A 20 28.33 1.30 -22.46
N ASN A 21 27.44 1.88 -21.66
CA ASN A 21 27.02 1.31 -20.37
C ASN A 21 26.27 -0.03 -20.52
N GLN A 22 25.66 -0.28 -21.69
CA GLN A 22 24.94 -1.53 -22.02
C GLN A 22 25.85 -2.63 -22.59
N THR A 23 27.16 -2.39 -22.77
CA THR A 23 28.06 -3.42 -23.31
C THR A 23 28.46 -4.45 -22.25
N LYS A 24 28.50 -5.75 -22.62
CA LYS A 24 29.00 -6.83 -21.74
C LYS A 24 30.40 -6.53 -21.17
N LYS A 25 31.28 -5.93 -21.98
CA LYS A 25 32.62 -5.49 -21.55
C LYS A 25 32.61 -4.43 -20.45
N HIS A 26 31.61 -3.55 -20.43
CA HIS A 26 31.42 -2.57 -19.35
C HIS A 26 30.87 -3.25 -18.10
N GLU A 27 29.88 -4.15 -18.25
CA GLU A 27 29.28 -4.92 -17.17
C GLU A 27 30.30 -5.81 -16.43
N GLU A 28 31.12 -6.56 -17.16
CA GLU A 28 32.24 -7.36 -16.63
C GLU A 28 33.25 -6.50 -15.87
N LYS A 29 33.54 -5.30 -16.38
CA LYS A 29 34.49 -4.37 -15.77
C LYS A 29 33.93 -3.69 -14.52
N ILE A 30 32.62 -3.42 -14.46
CA ILE A 30 31.95 -3.00 -13.21
C ILE A 30 31.95 -4.13 -12.19
N LYS A 31 31.66 -5.38 -12.59
CA LYS A 31 31.68 -6.55 -11.69
C LYS A 31 33.05 -6.77 -11.07
N THR A 32 34.13 -6.65 -11.85
CA THR A 32 35.51 -6.70 -11.32
C THR A 32 35.90 -5.45 -10.51
N THR A 33 35.46 -4.25 -10.90
CA THR A 33 35.78 -3.01 -10.15
C THR A 33 35.10 -3.00 -8.77
N ASN A 34 33.84 -3.45 -8.68
CA ASN A 34 33.10 -3.57 -7.42
C ASN A 34 33.64 -4.67 -6.51
N ALA A 35 34.30 -5.69 -7.06
CA ALA A 35 35.03 -6.70 -6.29
C ALA A 35 36.39 -6.19 -5.75
N LEU A 36 36.91 -5.09 -6.32
CA LEU A 36 38.24 -4.54 -6.00
C LEU A 36 38.20 -3.22 -5.19
N THR A 37 37.02 -2.64 -4.92
CA THR A 37 36.86 -1.45 -4.07
C THR A 37 36.81 -1.74 -2.56
N ILE A 38 37.70 -2.62 -2.09
CA ILE A 38 38.19 -2.58 -0.70
C ILE A 38 39.65 -2.12 -0.71
N ASN A 39 39.87 -0.88 -1.13
CA ASN A 39 41.12 -0.17 -0.88
C ASN A 39 41.20 0.26 0.60
N LYS A 40 41.30 -0.73 1.49
CA LYS A 40 41.83 -0.54 2.84
C LYS A 40 43.25 -0.04 2.68
N LYS A 41 43.48 1.25 2.97
CA LYS A 41 44.83 1.76 3.27
C LYS A 41 45.42 0.84 4.35
N ASN A 42 46.61 0.28 4.12
CA ASN A 42 47.25 -0.65 5.06
C ASN A 42 47.80 0.14 6.27
N ILE A 43 46.89 0.56 7.13
CA ILE A 43 47.17 1.28 8.37
C ILE A 43 47.12 0.23 9.48
N CYS A 44 48.19 0.11 10.27
CA CYS A 44 48.16 -0.73 11.45
C CYS A 44 47.08 -0.20 12.43
N PRO A 45 46.08 -1.01 12.82
CA PRO A 45 45.02 -0.55 13.71
C PRO A 45 45.53 -0.25 15.13
N GLY A 46 46.62 -0.88 15.57
CA GLY A 46 47.24 -0.60 16.87
C GLY A 46 47.96 0.75 16.91
N CYS A 47 48.92 0.98 16.00
CA CYS A 47 49.82 2.14 16.09
C CYS A 47 49.67 3.19 14.97
N GLY A 48 48.66 3.07 14.10
CA GLY A 48 48.38 4.03 13.02
C GLY A 48 49.40 4.06 11.87
N LYS A 49 50.43 3.18 11.89
CA LYS A 49 51.52 3.20 10.90
C LYS A 49 51.05 2.72 9.51
N TYR A 50 51.38 3.48 8.48
CA TYR A 50 50.96 3.24 7.09
C TYR A 50 51.96 2.39 6.29
N PHE A 51 51.45 1.51 5.43
CA PHE A 51 52.24 0.60 4.58
C PHE A 51 51.80 0.65 3.11
N ASN A 52 52.78 0.79 2.22
CA ASN A 52 52.54 0.96 0.77
C ASN A 52 52.10 -0.33 0.06
N SER A 53 52.19 -1.50 0.70
CA SER A 53 51.76 -2.78 0.14
C SER A 53 51.12 -3.69 1.19
N THR A 54 50.14 -4.48 0.75
CA THR A 54 49.43 -5.54 1.51
C THR A 54 50.32 -6.76 1.80
N GLY A 55 51.59 -6.75 1.37
CA GLY A 55 52.50 -7.89 1.46
C GLY A 55 53.12 -8.11 2.84
N GLY A 56 54.15 -8.97 2.88
CA GLY A 56 54.77 -9.47 4.12
C GLY A 56 55.21 -8.40 5.12
N ASN A 57 55.55 -7.18 4.69
CA ASN A 57 55.93 -6.08 5.58
C ASN A 57 54.79 -5.64 6.51
N TYR A 58 53.54 -5.60 6.02
CA TYR A 58 52.37 -5.29 6.85
C TYR A 58 52.11 -6.39 7.88
N TYR A 59 52.13 -7.66 7.47
CA TYR A 59 51.92 -8.81 8.36
C TYR A 59 53.06 -9.06 9.36
N ASN A 60 54.31 -8.73 8.99
CA ASN A 60 55.45 -8.80 9.90
C ASN A 60 55.43 -7.66 10.93
N HIS A 61 54.88 -6.50 10.56
CA HIS A 61 54.62 -5.43 11.51
C HIS A 61 53.48 -5.76 12.47
N LEU A 62 52.34 -6.29 11.98
CA LEU A 62 51.24 -6.75 12.83
C LEU A 62 51.71 -7.75 13.89
N ARG A 63 52.56 -8.71 13.51
CA ARG A 63 53.13 -9.72 14.44
C ARG A 63 54.09 -9.16 15.50
N LYS A 64 54.52 -7.90 15.40
CA LYS A 64 55.42 -7.23 16.35
C LYS A 64 54.80 -6.00 17.03
N CYS A 65 53.56 -5.65 16.69
CA CYS A 65 52.86 -4.50 17.25
C CYS A 65 52.12 -4.95 18.51
N HIS A 66 52.73 -4.72 19.68
CA HIS A 66 52.18 -5.11 20.98
C HIS A 66 51.07 -4.15 21.44
N ILE A 67 49.87 -4.29 20.87
CA ILE A 67 48.64 -3.65 21.36
C ILE A 67 47.55 -4.71 21.45
N ASP A 68 46.80 -4.67 22.55
CA ASP A 68 45.94 -5.74 23.04
C ASP A 68 44.80 -6.10 22.06
N LEU A 69 44.65 -7.38 21.73
CA LEU A 69 43.74 -7.84 20.67
C LEU A 69 42.28 -8.03 21.11
N SER A 70 42.00 -7.89 22.41
CA SER A 70 40.68 -8.11 23.02
C SER A 70 39.55 -7.26 22.40
N GLN A 71 39.79 -5.98 22.12
CA GLN A 71 38.78 -5.06 21.58
C GLN A 71 38.39 -5.33 20.10
N HIS A 72 39.17 -6.13 19.36
CA HIS A 72 38.95 -6.28 17.92
C HIS A 72 37.93 -7.36 17.55
N GLN A 73 37.65 -8.32 18.46
CA GLN A 73 36.67 -9.38 18.23
C GLN A 73 35.22 -8.90 18.40
N GLU A 74 34.92 -8.10 19.43
CA GLU A 74 33.56 -7.58 19.67
C GLU A 74 33.05 -6.72 18.50
N ILE A 75 33.89 -5.85 17.95
CA ILE A 75 33.55 -4.97 16.82
C ILE A 75 33.22 -5.78 15.54
N ASN A 76 33.81 -6.96 15.37
CA ASN A 76 33.51 -7.83 14.23
C ASN A 76 32.20 -8.59 14.43
N ASN A 77 31.92 -9.09 15.64
CA ASN A 77 30.68 -9.80 15.95
C ASN A 77 29.45 -8.89 15.80
N LEU A 78 29.50 -7.66 16.32
CA LEU A 78 28.46 -6.63 16.15
C LEU A 78 28.18 -6.29 14.67
N LYS A 79 29.21 -6.33 13.81
CA LYS A 79 29.09 -6.11 12.37
C LYS A 79 28.53 -7.30 11.60
N SER A 80 28.76 -8.53 12.05
CA SER A 80 28.09 -9.70 11.49
C SER A 80 26.61 -9.73 11.87
N GLU A 81 26.24 -9.46 13.12
CA GLU A 81 24.84 -9.47 13.56
C GLU A 81 23.98 -8.41 12.87
N THR A 82 24.48 -7.18 12.74
CA THR A 82 23.76 -6.12 12.00
C THR A 82 23.56 -6.49 10.53
N LYS A 83 24.56 -7.13 9.91
CA LYS A 83 24.45 -7.57 8.51
C LYS A 83 23.54 -8.78 8.31
N ILE A 84 23.42 -9.67 9.30
CA ILE A 84 22.44 -10.76 9.30
C ILE A 84 21.03 -10.18 9.35
N LYS A 85 20.74 -9.27 10.28
CA LYS A 85 19.42 -8.62 10.41
C LYS A 85 19.02 -7.84 9.15
N GLU A 86 19.98 -7.19 8.50
CA GLU A 86 19.75 -6.46 7.24
C GLU A 86 19.43 -7.42 6.07
N LEU A 87 20.08 -8.59 6.01
CA LEU A 87 19.79 -9.64 5.02
C LEU A 87 18.45 -10.34 5.28
N GLU A 88 18.08 -10.59 6.55
CA GLU A 88 16.79 -11.15 6.95
C GLU A 88 15.64 -10.22 6.52
N HIS A 89 15.76 -8.92 6.80
CA HIS A 89 14.79 -7.91 6.36
C HIS A 89 14.69 -7.80 4.83
N GLN A 90 15.80 -7.91 4.09
CA GLN A 90 15.76 -7.98 2.63
C GLN A 90 15.05 -9.25 2.13
N LEU A 91 15.29 -10.40 2.76
CA LEU A 91 14.63 -11.67 2.41
C LEU A 91 13.11 -11.61 2.67
N GLU A 92 12.69 -10.93 3.74
CA GLU A 92 11.28 -10.72 4.06
C GLU A 92 10.60 -9.77 3.06
N LEU A 93 11.25 -8.68 2.66
CA LEU A 93 10.78 -7.81 1.58
C LEU A 93 10.65 -8.56 0.24
N GLU A 94 11.61 -9.42 -0.12
CA GLU A 94 11.54 -10.25 -1.32
C GLU A 94 10.38 -11.24 -1.26
N ARG A 95 10.17 -11.91 -0.12
CA ARG A 95 9.00 -12.79 0.10
C ARG A 95 7.68 -12.04 -0.02
N MET A 96 7.60 -10.83 0.54
CA MET A 96 6.40 -9.99 0.49
C MET A 96 6.09 -9.51 -0.94
N LYS A 97 7.11 -9.11 -1.72
CA LYS A 97 6.95 -8.81 -3.16
C LYS A 97 6.49 -10.03 -3.95
N SER A 98 7.06 -11.20 -3.69
CA SER A 98 6.69 -12.46 -4.36
C SER A 98 5.23 -12.84 -4.08
N SER A 99 4.80 -12.77 -2.82
CA SER A 99 3.41 -12.96 -2.40
C SER A 99 2.46 -11.95 -3.07
N PHE A 100 2.83 -10.67 -3.08
CA PHE A 100 2.04 -9.63 -3.77
C PHE A 100 1.91 -9.90 -5.29
N GLN A 101 2.99 -10.33 -5.95
CA GLN A 101 2.96 -10.68 -7.36
C GLN A 101 2.09 -11.93 -7.63
N GLN A 102 2.12 -12.94 -6.75
CA GLN A 102 1.20 -14.08 -6.85
C GLN A 102 -0.26 -13.63 -6.73
N VAL A 103 -0.58 -12.72 -5.81
CA VAL A 103 -1.93 -12.15 -5.66
C VAL A 103 -2.36 -11.37 -6.91
N LEU A 104 -1.45 -10.65 -7.58
CA LEU A 104 -1.74 -9.99 -8.86
C LEU A 104 -2.01 -11.00 -9.97
N ASN A 105 -1.13 -11.99 -10.14
CA ASN A 105 -1.28 -13.03 -11.17
C ASN A 105 -2.59 -13.83 -10.98
N ASN A 106 -2.97 -14.15 -9.74
CA ASN A 106 -4.22 -14.85 -9.43
C ASN A 106 -5.45 -13.98 -9.72
N LYS A 107 -5.37 -12.65 -9.53
CA LYS A 107 -6.44 -11.72 -9.94
C LYS A 107 -6.59 -11.64 -11.46
N GLU A 108 -5.47 -11.66 -12.18
CA GLU A 108 -5.46 -11.64 -13.65
C GLU A 108 -6.02 -12.95 -14.24
N LEU A 109 -5.63 -14.10 -13.69
CA LEU A 109 -6.21 -15.41 -14.02
C LEU A 109 -7.72 -15.45 -13.78
N ASN A 110 -8.20 -15.05 -12.59
CA ASN A 110 -9.63 -15.04 -12.29
C ASN A 110 -10.43 -14.08 -13.20
N TYR A 111 -9.84 -12.94 -13.58
CA TYR A 111 -10.45 -12.01 -14.54
C TYR A 111 -10.56 -12.63 -15.95
N LEU A 112 -9.52 -13.34 -16.39
CA LEU A 112 -9.53 -14.05 -17.68
C LEU A 112 -10.53 -15.21 -17.69
N SER A 113 -10.64 -15.97 -16.60
CA SER A 113 -11.66 -17.04 -16.45
C SER A 113 -13.08 -16.50 -16.52
N GLN A 114 -13.42 -15.45 -15.75
CA GLN A 114 -14.76 -14.84 -15.81
C GLN A 114 -15.09 -14.26 -17.19
N LYS A 115 -14.09 -13.67 -17.88
CA LYS A 115 -14.28 -13.18 -19.26
C LYS A 115 -14.62 -14.33 -20.21
N HIS A 116 -13.95 -15.48 -20.07
CA HIS A 116 -14.20 -16.66 -20.90
C HIS A 116 -15.58 -17.28 -20.63
N GLU A 117 -16.03 -17.31 -19.37
CA GLU A 117 -17.38 -17.78 -18.99
C GLU A 117 -18.48 -16.89 -19.60
N LEU A 118 -18.35 -15.56 -19.51
CA LEU A 118 -19.27 -14.61 -20.14
C LEU A 118 -19.30 -14.74 -21.67
N GLU A 119 -18.16 -15.03 -22.31
CA GLU A 119 -18.09 -15.29 -23.76
C GLU A 119 -18.83 -16.58 -24.15
N LEU A 120 -18.85 -17.61 -23.29
CA LEU A 120 -19.62 -18.84 -23.50
C LEU A 120 -21.14 -18.62 -23.31
N GLU A 121 -21.56 -17.88 -22.30
CA GLU A 121 -22.98 -17.56 -22.06
C GLU A 121 -23.61 -16.75 -23.22
N LEU A 122 -22.84 -15.80 -23.79
CA LEU A 122 -23.25 -15.01 -24.95
C LEU A 122 -23.42 -15.82 -26.24
N VAL A 123 -22.77 -16.99 -26.34
CA VAL A 123 -22.98 -17.94 -27.44
C VAL A 123 -24.22 -18.80 -27.19
N SER A 124 -24.47 -19.21 -25.94
CA SER A 124 -25.64 -19.99 -25.56
C SER A 124 -26.97 -19.23 -25.78
N ASN A 125 -27.04 -17.98 -25.30
CA ASN A 125 -28.28 -17.17 -25.32
C ASN A 125 -28.78 -16.76 -26.73
N LYS A 126 -27.98 -16.95 -27.78
CA LYS A 126 -28.41 -16.69 -29.17
C LYS A 126 -29.31 -17.78 -29.75
N ASN A 127 -29.40 -18.95 -29.11
CA ASN A 127 -30.15 -20.10 -29.62
C ASN A 127 -31.59 -20.24 -29.08
N THR A 128 -32.00 -19.40 -28.12
CA THR A 128 -33.21 -19.63 -27.30
C THR A 128 -34.38 -18.66 -27.49
N GLN A 129 -34.28 -17.64 -28.36
CA GLN A 129 -35.38 -16.70 -28.61
C GLN A 129 -36.04 -16.90 -29.99
N HIS A 130 -36.96 -17.86 -30.09
CA HIS A 130 -37.93 -17.90 -31.19
C HIS A 130 -39.23 -18.63 -30.78
N THR A 131 -40.37 -17.91 -30.82
CA THR A 131 -41.79 -18.23 -30.50
C THR A 131 -42.32 -17.47 -29.27
N GLN A 132 -43.56 -16.95 -29.21
CA GLN A 132 -44.63 -16.68 -30.19
C GLN A 132 -45.53 -15.55 -29.63
N HIS A 133 -46.17 -14.71 -30.47
CA HIS A 133 -47.05 -13.61 -30.02
C HIS A 133 -48.51 -13.78 -30.50
N THR A 134 -49.44 -13.81 -29.53
CA THR A 134 -50.92 -13.64 -29.61
C THR A 134 -51.44 -13.45 -28.15
N SER A 135 -52.59 -12.86 -27.81
CA SER A 135 -53.61 -12.08 -28.54
C SER A 135 -54.34 -11.14 -27.55
N ASN A 136 -55.12 -10.17 -28.06
CA ASN A 136 -55.88 -9.18 -27.25
C ASN A 136 -57.05 -9.77 -26.43
N SER A 137 -57.34 -9.16 -25.27
CA SER A 137 -58.71 -8.87 -24.79
C SER A 137 -58.72 -7.85 -23.64
N ASN A 138 -59.73 -6.97 -23.60
CA ASN A 138 -59.96 -6.02 -22.49
C ASN A 138 -61.02 -6.58 -21.53
N ASN A 139 -60.85 -6.42 -20.21
CA ASN A 139 -62.00 -6.18 -19.31
C ASN A 139 -61.61 -5.58 -17.95
N PHE A 140 -62.60 -4.99 -17.28
CA PHE A 140 -62.45 -4.12 -16.10
C PHE A 140 -62.74 -4.85 -14.78
N ASN A 141 -62.29 -4.25 -13.67
CA ASN A 141 -62.59 -4.52 -12.24
C ASN A 141 -61.76 -5.53 -11.41
N GLN A 142 -61.42 -5.05 -10.21
CA GLN A 142 -61.03 -5.76 -8.99
C GLN A 142 -59.78 -6.66 -9.05
N GLN A 143 -58.60 -6.05 -8.86
CA GLN A 143 -57.44 -6.74 -8.30
C GLN A 143 -57.26 -6.38 -6.82
N ILE A 144 -57.48 -7.40 -5.98
CA ILE A 144 -56.81 -7.53 -4.69
C ILE A 144 -55.31 -7.69 -5.00
N ASN A 145 -54.49 -6.69 -4.70
CA ASN A 145 -53.04 -6.81 -4.80
C ASN A 145 -52.50 -7.63 -3.62
N ILE A 146 -52.59 -8.96 -3.75
CA ILE A 146 -51.60 -9.87 -3.18
C ILE A 146 -50.67 -10.26 -4.32
N THR A 147 -49.55 -9.56 -4.41
CA THR A 147 -48.45 -9.93 -5.32
C THR A 147 -47.15 -9.78 -4.57
N GLY A 148 -46.58 -10.91 -4.16
CA GLY A 148 -45.22 -10.96 -3.64
C GLY A 148 -44.23 -10.75 -4.77
N ASP A 149 -43.52 -9.62 -4.74
CA ASP A 149 -42.07 -9.63 -4.55
C ASP A 149 -41.61 -8.18 -4.42
N ASN A 150 -41.30 -7.79 -3.18
CA ASN A 150 -40.83 -6.43 -2.89
C ASN A 150 -39.40 -6.25 -3.42
N GLN A 151 -39.26 -5.91 -4.70
CA GLN A 151 -38.16 -5.05 -5.14
C GLN A 151 -38.37 -3.65 -4.55
N PHE A 152 -38.15 -3.53 -3.23
CA PHE A 152 -37.81 -2.25 -2.63
C PHE A 152 -36.59 -1.73 -3.40
N ILE A 153 -36.76 -0.61 -4.11
CA ILE A 153 -35.65 0.21 -4.57
C ILE A 153 -35.03 0.85 -3.31
N THR A 154 -34.30 0.04 -2.56
CA THR A 154 -33.47 0.49 -1.44
C THR A 154 -32.41 1.40 -2.05
N ASN A 155 -32.44 2.67 -1.66
CA ASN A 155 -31.43 3.60 -2.14
C ASN A 155 -30.07 3.25 -1.47
N LYS A 156 -28.94 3.75 -1.99
CA LYS A 156 -27.62 3.41 -1.44
C LYS A 156 -27.49 3.67 0.07
N LYS A 157 -28.17 4.68 0.62
CA LYS A 157 -28.23 4.97 2.07
C LYS A 157 -28.92 3.83 2.83
N ASP A 158 -30.04 3.32 2.30
CA ASP A 158 -30.82 2.26 2.93
C ASP A 158 -30.02 0.95 2.93
N ILE A 159 -29.37 0.60 1.81
CA ILE A 159 -28.49 -0.58 1.71
C ILE A 159 -27.35 -0.49 2.73
N LEU A 160 -26.73 0.69 2.89
CA LEU A 160 -25.71 0.91 3.93
C LEU A 160 -26.28 0.78 5.36
N ASN A 161 -27.49 1.27 5.62
CA ASN A 161 -28.15 1.16 6.93
C ASN A 161 -28.66 -0.26 7.25
N VAL A 162 -28.91 -1.11 6.25
CA VAL A 162 -29.28 -2.51 6.46
C VAL A 162 -28.03 -3.38 6.64
N HIS A 163 -27.07 -3.32 5.71
CA HIS A 163 -25.95 -4.27 5.65
C HIS A 163 -24.69 -3.80 6.39
N PHE A 164 -24.53 -2.51 6.66
CA PHE A 164 -23.33 -1.93 7.27
C PHE A 164 -23.67 -1.08 8.51
N ASN A 165 -24.65 -1.54 9.31
CA ASN A 165 -25.12 -0.83 10.51
C ASN A 165 -24.12 -0.85 11.68
N LYS A 166 -23.37 -1.94 11.86
CA LYS A 166 -22.33 -2.14 12.89
C LYS A 166 -21.03 -1.36 12.65
N VAL A 167 -20.93 -0.59 11.57
CA VAL A 167 -19.76 0.26 11.34
C VAL A 167 -19.70 1.34 12.42
N ILE A 168 -18.52 1.48 13.03
CA ILE A 168 -18.20 2.51 14.03
C ILE A 168 -18.59 3.88 13.47
N ASP A 169 -19.21 4.75 14.26
CA ASP A 169 -19.53 6.10 13.80
C ASP A 169 -18.27 6.97 13.64
N ILE A 170 -18.38 8.00 12.81
CA ILE A 170 -17.24 8.82 12.39
C ILE A 170 -16.65 9.64 13.53
N ASP A 171 -17.44 10.07 14.51
CA ASP A 171 -16.97 10.87 15.63
C ASP A 171 -16.23 10.00 16.67
N THR A 172 -16.80 8.86 17.04
CA THR A 172 -16.11 7.85 17.87
C THR A 172 -14.82 7.38 17.20
N PHE A 173 -14.87 7.03 15.91
CA PHE A 173 -13.68 6.58 15.18
C PHE A 173 -12.59 7.66 15.13
N THR A 174 -12.96 8.92 14.88
CA THR A 174 -12.02 10.05 14.82
C THR A 174 -11.42 10.34 16.20
N ASN A 175 -12.23 10.31 17.26
CA ASN A 175 -11.77 10.52 18.64
C ASN A 175 -10.79 9.42 19.07
N ASN A 176 -11.12 8.16 18.83
CA ASN A 176 -10.27 7.02 19.13
C ASN A 176 -8.98 7.02 18.31
N TYR A 177 -9.05 7.38 17.02
CA TYR A 177 -7.89 7.51 16.14
C TYR A 177 -6.90 8.57 16.65
N LYS A 178 -7.41 9.68 17.19
CA LYS A 178 -6.58 10.69 17.87
C LYS A 178 -5.99 10.18 19.20
N ASN A 179 -6.78 9.44 19.97
CA ASN A 179 -6.50 9.11 21.37
C ASN A 179 -6.14 7.63 21.59
N GLY A 180 -5.16 7.12 20.84
CA GLY A 180 -4.52 5.82 21.12
C GLY A 180 -4.61 4.77 20.00
N TYR A 181 -5.59 4.86 19.11
CA TYR A 181 -5.73 3.92 17.98
C TYR A 181 -5.06 4.40 16.69
N GLY A 182 -4.38 5.55 16.75
CA GLY A 182 -3.71 6.24 15.65
C GLY A 182 -2.58 5.46 14.97
N LEU A 183 -1.80 6.18 14.17
CA LEU A 183 -0.57 5.64 13.59
C LEU A 183 0.40 5.20 14.70
N THR A 184 0.90 3.98 14.62
CA THR A 184 2.06 3.55 15.40
C THR A 184 3.32 4.31 14.98
N PHE A 185 4.41 4.16 15.74
CA PHE A 185 5.69 4.81 15.42
C PHE A 185 6.21 4.44 14.02
N ASP A 186 6.17 3.14 13.66
CA ASP A 186 6.59 2.66 12.35
C ASP A 186 5.62 3.04 11.23
N GLU A 187 4.30 2.97 11.44
CA GLU A 187 3.30 3.45 10.46
C GLU A 187 3.48 4.95 10.17
N SER A 188 3.79 5.74 11.21
CA SER A 188 4.12 7.16 11.08
C SER A 188 5.39 7.40 10.27
N ARG A 189 6.43 6.55 10.46
CA ARG A 189 7.67 6.63 9.67
C ARG A 189 7.42 6.29 8.21
N ILE A 190 6.72 5.18 7.94
CA ILE A 190 6.38 4.72 6.60
C ILE A 190 5.53 5.77 5.86
N LEU A 191 4.54 6.38 6.53
CA LEU A 191 3.73 7.45 5.93
C LEU A 191 4.59 8.66 5.55
N LEU A 192 5.46 9.11 6.47
CA LEU A 192 6.36 10.25 6.25
C LEU A 192 7.34 10.01 5.10
N GLU A 193 8.02 8.86 5.09
CA GLU A 193 9.01 8.50 4.09
C GLU A 193 8.38 8.32 2.71
N ASN A 194 7.27 7.58 2.61
CA ASN A 194 6.55 7.40 1.34
C ASN A 194 6.06 8.72 0.78
N CYS A 195 5.40 9.56 1.60
CA CYS A 195 4.95 10.89 1.19
C CYS A 195 6.10 11.78 0.68
N LYS A 196 7.28 11.71 1.29
CA LYS A 196 8.47 12.48 0.87
C LYS A 196 9.14 11.93 -0.39
N MET A 197 9.28 10.62 -0.51
CA MET A 197 10.01 9.97 -1.61
C MET A 197 9.17 9.77 -2.87
N SER A 198 7.88 9.41 -2.71
CA SER A 198 6.93 9.14 -3.80
C SER A 198 5.91 10.27 -4.02
N GLY A 199 6.02 11.35 -3.25
CA GLY A 199 5.15 12.52 -3.34
C GLY A 199 3.73 12.28 -2.82
N ILE A 200 2.92 13.35 -2.84
CA ILE A 200 1.60 13.41 -2.22
C ILE A 200 0.63 12.29 -2.61
N LYS A 201 0.74 11.77 -3.85
CA LYS A 201 -0.13 10.70 -4.36
C LYS A 201 0.04 9.38 -3.59
N SER A 202 1.19 9.17 -2.96
CA SER A 202 1.45 7.99 -2.11
C SER A 202 0.80 8.10 -0.72
N CYS A 203 0.46 9.30 -0.25
CA CYS A 203 -0.06 9.52 1.09
C CYS A 203 -1.43 8.86 1.30
N ALA A 204 -2.37 9.03 0.35
CA ALA A 204 -3.73 8.50 0.50
C ALA A 204 -3.82 6.96 0.53
N PRO A 205 -3.10 6.19 -0.32
CA PRO A 205 -3.04 4.74 -0.19
C PRO A 205 -2.48 4.25 1.15
N ASN A 206 -1.35 4.83 1.60
CA ASN A 206 -0.73 4.48 2.89
C ASN A 206 -1.67 4.81 4.06
N LEU A 207 -2.22 6.04 4.08
CA LEU A 207 -3.15 6.47 5.11
C LEU A 207 -4.44 5.64 5.13
N THR A 208 -4.98 5.27 3.96
CA THR A 208 -6.16 4.37 3.91
C THR A 208 -5.86 3.01 4.54
N CYS A 209 -4.69 2.44 4.29
CA CYS A 209 -4.25 1.19 4.92
C CYS A 209 -4.20 1.34 6.46
N PHE A 210 -3.55 2.39 6.98
CA PHE A 210 -3.42 2.60 8.41
C PHE A 210 -4.74 2.96 9.10
N LEU A 211 -5.65 3.70 8.43
CA LEU A 211 -7.01 3.93 8.92
C LEU A 211 -7.80 2.62 9.03
N LYS A 212 -7.66 1.70 8.06
CA LYS A 212 -8.29 0.37 8.13
C LYS A 212 -7.69 -0.51 9.24
N ARG A 213 -6.37 -0.46 9.46
CA ARG A 213 -5.75 -1.13 10.62
C ARG A 213 -6.22 -0.54 11.95
N SER A 214 -6.36 0.78 12.05
CA SER A 214 -7.00 1.45 13.19
C SER A 214 -8.44 0.96 13.40
N TYR A 215 -9.23 0.88 12.33
CA TYR A 215 -10.62 0.40 12.38
C TYR A 215 -10.70 -1.02 12.96
N VAL A 216 -9.88 -1.96 12.47
CA VAL A 216 -9.84 -3.34 13.00
C VAL A 216 -9.55 -3.36 14.50
N ARG A 217 -8.55 -2.59 14.97
CA ARG A 217 -8.21 -2.47 16.40
C ARG A 217 -9.39 -1.93 17.22
N GLN A 218 -9.98 -0.81 16.79
CA GLN A 218 -11.13 -0.21 17.48
C GLN A 218 -12.36 -1.11 17.48
N TYR A 219 -12.66 -1.77 16.36
CA TYR A 219 -13.83 -2.65 16.22
C TYR A 219 -13.72 -3.84 17.18
N LYS A 220 -12.53 -4.43 17.28
CA LYS A 220 -12.24 -5.54 18.21
C LYS A 220 -12.44 -5.13 19.66
N ASP A 221 -11.98 -3.95 20.05
CA ASP A 221 -12.09 -3.47 21.44
C ASP A 221 -13.51 -2.97 21.79
N ILE A 222 -14.30 -2.51 20.80
CA ILE A 222 -15.71 -2.09 20.99
C ILE A 222 -16.68 -3.28 21.00
N TYR A 223 -16.50 -4.26 20.09
CA TYR A 223 -17.47 -5.34 19.88
C TYR A 223 -16.99 -6.72 20.39
N GLY A 224 -15.74 -6.84 20.85
CA GLY A 224 -15.16 -8.09 21.36
C GLY A 224 -14.77 -9.11 20.29
N THR A 225 -15.01 -8.83 19.00
CA THR A 225 -14.72 -9.71 17.86
C THR A 225 -13.95 -8.95 16.79
N GLU A 226 -13.05 -9.63 16.09
CA GLU A 226 -12.39 -9.05 14.91
C GLU A 226 -13.38 -8.99 13.74
N PRO A 227 -13.43 -7.90 12.93
CA PRO A 227 -14.35 -7.83 11.79
C PRO A 227 -13.82 -8.69 10.63
N GLU A 228 -14.73 -9.32 9.89
CA GLU A 228 -14.34 -10.06 8.69
C GLU A 228 -13.79 -9.10 7.60
N PRO A 229 -12.92 -9.55 6.67
CA PRO A 229 -12.26 -8.65 5.70
C PRO A 229 -13.20 -7.82 4.82
N ASN A 230 -14.41 -8.32 4.57
CA ASN A 230 -15.51 -7.67 3.86
C ASN A 230 -16.25 -6.61 4.73
N GLU A 231 -16.22 -6.75 6.06
CA GLU A 231 -16.78 -5.82 7.07
C GLU A 231 -15.81 -4.66 7.43
N ILE A 232 -14.56 -4.67 6.92
CA ILE A 232 -13.58 -3.59 7.14
C ILE A 232 -13.94 -2.35 6.29
N VAL A 233 -14.94 -1.62 6.79
CA VAL A 233 -15.53 -0.44 6.19
C VAL A 233 -15.21 0.78 7.05
N LEU A 234 -14.49 1.76 6.50
CA LEU A 234 -14.26 3.04 7.18
C LEU A 234 -15.57 3.80 7.34
N PRO A 235 -15.71 4.69 8.34
CA PRO A 235 -16.96 5.43 8.62
C PRO A 235 -17.33 6.48 7.55
N PHE A 236 -16.73 6.42 6.37
CA PHE A 236 -17.03 7.26 5.21
C PHE A 236 -16.94 6.44 3.92
N ILE A 237 -17.90 6.66 3.00
CA ILE A 237 -17.97 5.96 1.71
C ILE A 237 -18.34 6.94 0.60
N LEU A 238 -17.54 7.01 -0.45
CA LEU A 238 -17.86 7.79 -1.64
C LEU A 238 -19.10 7.22 -2.37
N ASN A 239 -20.13 8.07 -2.53
CA ASN A 239 -21.42 7.71 -3.13
C ASN A 239 -21.31 7.40 -4.64
N ASP A 240 -20.61 8.27 -5.37
CA ASP A 240 -20.46 8.23 -6.82
C ASP A 240 -19.07 8.74 -7.26
N SER A 241 -18.71 8.51 -8.53
CA SER A 241 -17.40 8.89 -9.09
C SER A 241 -17.13 10.40 -9.15
N GLY A 242 -18.15 11.23 -8.91
CA GLY A 242 -18.14 12.68 -9.07
C GLY A 242 -17.57 13.47 -7.90
N LEU A 243 -17.25 12.84 -6.76
CA LEU A 243 -16.72 13.48 -5.54
C LEU A 243 -17.61 14.61 -4.95
N ARG A 244 -18.86 14.75 -5.40
CA ARG A 244 -19.75 15.83 -4.94
C ARG A 244 -20.35 15.55 -3.57
N ARG A 245 -20.57 14.28 -3.25
CA ARG A 245 -21.15 13.78 -2.00
C ARG A 245 -20.56 12.43 -1.63
N HIS A 246 -20.48 12.18 -0.34
CA HIS A 246 -20.20 10.88 0.26
C HIS A 246 -21.23 10.58 1.36
N TYR A 247 -21.19 9.37 1.87
CA TYR A 247 -21.87 8.96 3.08
C TYR A 247 -20.89 8.98 4.25
N GLU A 248 -21.33 9.40 5.43
CA GLU A 248 -20.63 9.24 6.69
C GLU A 248 -21.51 8.46 7.67
N LYS A 249 -20.92 7.52 8.41
CA LYS A 249 -21.63 6.74 9.43
C LYS A 249 -21.70 7.58 10.69
N THR A 250 -22.92 7.88 11.12
CA THR A 250 -23.21 8.57 12.39
C THR A 250 -23.87 7.60 13.38
N ASN A 251 -24.15 8.08 14.60
CA ASN A 251 -24.96 7.35 15.57
C ASN A 251 -26.40 7.12 15.09
N GLU A 252 -26.91 7.99 14.22
CA GLU A 252 -28.24 7.86 13.57
C GLU A 252 -28.19 7.00 12.30
N GLY A 253 -27.05 6.38 11.99
CA GLY A 253 -26.82 5.62 10.76
C GLY A 253 -26.03 6.40 9.70
N TRP A 254 -25.95 5.85 8.49
CA TRP A 254 -25.29 6.45 7.35
C TRP A 254 -26.07 7.66 6.84
N ASN A 255 -25.42 8.81 6.72
CA ASN A 255 -26.01 10.05 6.22
C ASN A 255 -25.16 10.65 5.08
N SER A 256 -25.80 11.26 4.09
CA SER A 256 -25.06 11.88 2.96
C SER A 256 -24.67 13.31 3.29
N THR A 257 -23.42 13.68 2.95
CA THR A 257 -22.87 15.02 3.19
C THR A 257 -22.04 15.49 1.99
N THR A 258 -21.83 16.81 1.95
CA THR A 258 -20.87 17.50 1.07
C THR A 258 -19.65 18.03 1.84
N SER A 259 -19.68 18.04 3.18
CA SER A 259 -18.55 18.53 3.97
C SER A 259 -17.40 17.54 3.97
N MET A 260 -16.20 18.05 3.70
CA MET A 260 -14.95 17.29 3.74
C MET A 260 -14.27 17.37 5.11
N ASP A 261 -14.88 17.99 6.12
CA ASP A 261 -14.20 18.33 7.39
C ASP A 261 -13.75 17.09 8.16
N ASN A 262 -14.58 16.05 8.23
CA ASN A 262 -14.19 14.78 8.87
C ASN A 262 -13.06 14.08 8.10
N ILE A 263 -13.10 14.11 6.76
CA ILE A 263 -12.02 13.58 5.92
C ILE A 263 -10.71 14.37 6.14
N HIS A 264 -10.80 15.70 6.28
CA HIS A 264 -9.67 16.56 6.60
C HIS A 264 -9.11 16.29 8.01
N LYS A 265 -9.95 16.02 9.02
CA LYS A 265 -9.51 15.67 10.39
C LYS A 265 -8.54 14.49 10.38
N PHE A 266 -8.80 13.44 9.60
CA PHE A 266 -7.87 12.30 9.52
C PHE A 266 -6.47 12.69 9.02
N ILE A 267 -6.39 13.57 8.03
CA ILE A 267 -5.10 14.05 7.50
C ILE A 267 -4.36 14.89 8.56
N VAL A 268 -5.08 15.78 9.26
CA VAL A 268 -4.50 16.63 10.32
C VAL A 268 -3.99 15.77 11.47
N ILE A 269 -4.84 14.89 12.03
CA ILE A 269 -4.48 13.97 13.12
C ILE A 269 -3.28 13.10 12.72
N SER A 270 -3.25 12.57 11.48
CA SER A 270 -2.11 11.80 10.99
C SER A 270 -0.82 12.61 10.98
N ASN A 271 -0.87 13.86 10.54
CA ASN A 271 0.30 14.73 10.47
C ASN A 271 0.80 15.13 11.87
N ASP A 272 -0.12 15.35 12.81
CA ASP A 272 0.19 15.60 14.22
C ASP A 272 0.85 14.37 14.88
N LEU A 273 0.34 13.16 14.62
CA LEU A 273 0.94 11.91 15.10
C LEU A 273 2.36 11.71 14.53
N VAL A 274 2.55 11.95 13.22
CA VAL A 274 3.87 11.90 12.56
C VAL A 274 4.83 12.93 13.17
N PHE A 275 4.37 14.16 13.41
CA PHE A 275 5.19 15.17 14.06
C PHE A 275 5.53 14.80 15.51
N ASN A 276 4.57 14.27 16.27
CA ASN A 276 4.80 13.85 17.65
C ASN A 276 5.83 12.72 17.75
N ALA A 277 5.79 11.74 16.84
CA ALA A 277 6.73 10.63 16.78
C ALA A 277 8.12 11.04 16.23
N HIS A 278 8.17 11.76 15.11
CA HIS A 278 9.39 11.93 14.30
C HIS A 278 9.93 13.37 14.27
N LYS A 279 9.26 14.32 14.94
CA LYS A 279 9.57 15.76 14.96
C LYS A 279 9.65 16.41 13.58
N GLN A 280 8.90 15.85 12.62
CA GLN A 280 8.81 16.32 11.24
C GLN A 280 7.36 16.27 10.79
N TYR A 281 6.92 17.27 10.04
CA TYR A 281 5.63 17.24 9.33
C TYR A 281 5.79 16.63 7.94
N ILE A 282 4.71 16.01 7.45
CA ILE A 282 4.50 15.79 6.03
C ILE A 282 4.13 17.15 5.42
N PRO A 283 4.89 17.66 4.42
CA PRO A 283 4.59 18.96 3.80
C PRO A 283 3.40 18.81 2.86
N ILE A 284 2.19 19.01 3.39
CA ILE A 284 0.93 18.95 2.65
C ILE A 284 0.38 20.37 2.53
N SER A 285 0.40 20.95 1.33
CA SER A 285 -0.25 22.24 1.05
C SER A 285 -1.79 22.13 1.08
N ALA A 286 -2.48 23.27 1.10
CA ALA A 286 -3.95 23.29 1.10
C ALA A 286 -4.56 22.57 -0.13
N TYR A 287 -3.94 22.70 -1.30
CA TYR A 287 -4.35 22.01 -2.53
C TYR A 287 -4.08 20.50 -2.47
N GLU A 288 -2.94 20.12 -1.91
CA GLU A 288 -2.57 18.73 -1.69
C GLU A 288 -3.47 18.04 -0.67
N LYS A 289 -3.92 18.74 0.37
CA LYS A 289 -4.91 18.24 1.33
C LYS A 289 -6.21 17.82 0.62
N ILE A 290 -6.69 18.64 -0.32
CA ILE A 290 -7.87 18.32 -1.15
C ILE A 290 -7.58 17.07 -2.01
N THR A 291 -6.39 17.00 -2.62
CA THR A 291 -5.95 15.84 -3.43
C THR A 291 -5.95 14.55 -2.61
N VAL A 292 -5.35 14.55 -1.43
CA VAL A 292 -5.33 13.39 -0.51
C VAL A 292 -6.75 13.01 -0.09
N SER A 293 -7.58 13.98 0.30
CA SER A 293 -8.97 13.74 0.74
C SER A 293 -9.82 13.09 -0.36
N ASN A 294 -9.71 13.59 -1.59
CA ASN A 294 -10.38 13.03 -2.76
C ASN A 294 -9.88 11.60 -3.08
N SER A 295 -8.60 11.33 -2.88
CA SER A 295 -8.04 9.99 -3.01
C SER A 295 -8.50 9.04 -1.90
N LEU A 296 -8.61 9.49 -0.64
CA LEU A 296 -9.18 8.70 0.47
C LEU A 296 -10.62 8.28 0.15
N LEU A 297 -11.46 9.20 -0.35
CA LEU A 297 -12.81 8.90 -0.79
C LEU A 297 -12.82 7.89 -1.97
N ARG A 298 -11.99 8.09 -3.00
CA ARG A 298 -11.91 7.16 -4.15
C ARG A 298 -11.48 5.75 -3.74
N LEU A 299 -10.61 5.61 -2.75
CA LEU A 299 -10.17 4.32 -2.21
C LEU A 299 -11.23 3.62 -1.32
N ASN A 300 -12.28 4.34 -0.93
CA ASN A 300 -13.39 3.84 -0.11
C ASN A 300 -14.72 4.21 -0.79
N ASN A 301 -14.98 3.62 -1.96
CA ASN A 301 -16.18 3.88 -2.77
C ASN A 301 -17.21 2.75 -2.68
N TYR A 302 -18.48 3.11 -2.84
CA TYR A 302 -19.63 2.20 -2.72
C TYR A 302 -19.54 0.99 -3.66
N GLU A 303 -19.13 1.17 -4.92
CA GLU A 303 -19.07 0.07 -5.89
C GLU A 303 -18.04 -0.99 -5.49
N SER A 304 -16.89 -0.56 -4.93
CA SER A 304 -15.86 -1.47 -4.43
C SER A 304 -16.33 -2.23 -3.18
N LEU A 305 -17.19 -1.62 -2.36
CA LEU A 305 -17.79 -2.29 -1.20
C LEU A 305 -18.76 -3.39 -1.63
N ILE A 306 -19.71 -3.07 -2.53
CA ILE A 306 -20.69 -4.04 -3.04
C ILE A 306 -20.05 -5.13 -3.91
N ALA A 307 -18.99 -4.81 -4.66
CA ALA A 307 -18.24 -5.81 -5.43
C ALA A 307 -17.49 -6.82 -4.54
N ASN A 308 -17.20 -6.47 -3.28
CA ASN A 308 -16.64 -7.41 -2.32
C ASN A 308 -17.74 -8.25 -1.66
N SER A 309 -18.86 -7.65 -1.22
CA SER A 309 -19.94 -8.40 -0.57
C SER A 309 -20.67 -9.39 -1.48
N LYS A 310 -20.73 -9.15 -2.79
CA LYS A 310 -21.40 -10.06 -3.75
C LYS A 310 -20.64 -11.36 -4.03
N LYS A 311 -19.33 -11.43 -3.80
CA LYS A 311 -18.51 -12.60 -4.20
C LYS A 311 -18.75 -13.84 -3.33
N GLU A 312 -19.19 -13.64 -2.09
CA GLU A 312 -19.41 -14.72 -1.13
C GLU A 312 -20.81 -15.36 -1.26
N LEU A 313 -21.80 -14.60 -1.74
CA LEU A 313 -23.14 -15.12 -2.08
C LEU A 313 -23.15 -16.11 -3.26
N THR A 314 -22.06 -16.18 -4.02
CA THR A 314 -21.84 -17.16 -5.11
C THR A 314 -20.88 -18.29 -4.72
N MET A 315 -20.51 -18.40 -3.44
CA MET A 315 -19.61 -19.44 -2.92
C MET A 315 -20.24 -20.27 -1.77
N GLN A 316 -21.56 -20.16 -1.59
CA GLN A 316 -22.38 -21.00 -0.70
C GLN A 316 -23.33 -21.87 -1.53
#